data_AF-A0A496YVZ7-F1
#
_entry.id   AF-A0A496YVZ7-F1
#
_cell.length_a   1.000
_cell.length_b   1.000
_cell.length_c   1.000
_cell.angle_alpha   90.00
_cell.angle_beta   90.00
_cell.angle_gamma   90.00
#
_symmetry.space_group_name_H-M   'P 1'
#
loop_
_entity.id
_entity.type
_entity.pdbx_description
1 polymer ?
#
loop_
_entity_poly.entity_id
_entity_poly.type
_entity_poly.pdbx_seq_one_letter_code
_entity_poly.pdbx_strand_id
1 'polypeptide(L)'
;MCKPGPFVPAGAFFQEDLMLISEENLKIRNQILDFDTKIEEMHLGFQKYCKGLQSSMPDWESLERQLIVFSRRKLIDLELSRHLDRVLYKFQNRKKIWLKWVQEFHGIS
;
A
#
# COMPACT_ATOMS: atom_id res chain seq x y z
N MET A 1 28.29 -17.25 54.87
CA MET A 1 28.92 -16.74 53.63
C MET A 1 27.93 -16.96 52.49
N CYS A 2 27.15 -15.94 52.13
CA CYS A 2 26.20 -16.03 51.02
C CYS A 2 26.94 -15.84 49.70
N LYS A 3 26.87 -16.83 48.79
CA LYS A 3 27.39 -16.68 47.43
C LYS A 3 26.43 -15.78 46.64
N PRO A 4 26.91 -14.74 45.94
CA PRO A 4 26.04 -13.96 45.06
C PRO A 4 25.62 -14.84 43.87
N GLY A 5 24.31 -14.88 43.60
CA GLY A 5 23.74 -15.55 42.43
C GLY A 5 24.15 -14.86 41.11
N PRO A 6 23.98 -15.53 39.97
CA PRO A 6 24.36 -14.99 38.67
C PRO A 6 23.58 -13.71 38.36
N PHE A 7 24.31 -12.63 38.10
CA PHE A 7 23.78 -11.34 37.70
C PHE A 7 23.27 -11.46 36.27
N VAL A 8 21.95 -11.53 36.08
CA VAL A 8 21.33 -11.42 34.76
C VAL A 8 21.19 -9.92 34.45
N PRO A 9 21.86 -9.39 33.41
CA PRO A 9 21.74 -7.98 33.08
C PRO A 9 20.32 -7.71 32.57
N ALA A 10 19.61 -6.81 33.25
CA ALA A 10 18.36 -6.23 32.78
C ALA A 10 18.65 -5.36 31.53
N GLY A 11 18.69 -5.99 30.36
CA GLY A 11 19.03 -5.29 29.12
C GLY A 11 19.18 -6.13 27.87
N ALA A 12 19.11 -7.46 27.94
CA ALA A 12 19.23 -8.34 26.78
C ALA A 12 17.96 -8.43 25.90
N PHE A 13 17.14 -7.38 25.85
CA PHE A 13 15.83 -7.39 25.16
C PHE A 13 15.62 -6.20 24.21
N PHE A 14 16.69 -5.67 23.60
CA PHE A 14 16.58 -4.48 22.74
C PHE A 14 17.43 -4.56 21.46
N GLN A 15 17.55 -5.74 20.84
CA GLN A 15 18.16 -5.84 19.50
C GLN A 15 17.33 -6.69 18.53
N GLU A 16 16.73 -7.79 18.99
CA GLU A 16 15.79 -8.58 18.19
C GLU A 16 14.51 -7.80 17.84
N ASP A 17 13.92 -7.08 18.81
CA ASP A 17 12.73 -6.24 18.57
C ASP A 17 12.98 -5.13 17.53
N LEU A 18 14.18 -4.53 17.53
CA LEU A 18 14.55 -3.49 16.55
C LEU A 18 14.69 -4.07 15.14
N MET A 19 15.26 -5.26 14.99
CA MET A 19 15.34 -5.95 13.69
C MET A 19 13.95 -6.36 13.18
N LEU A 20 13.08 -6.89 14.05
CA LEU A 20 11.71 -7.28 13.70
C LEU A 20 10.86 -6.08 13.21
N ILE A 21 10.94 -4.95 13.92
CA ILE A 21 10.29 -3.69 13.52
C ILE A 21 10.81 -3.22 12.16
N SER A 22 12.12 -3.36 11.91
CA SER A 22 12.72 -2.95 10.63
C SER A 22 12.24 -3.81 9.44
N GLU A 23 12.06 -5.12 9.65
CA GLU A 23 11.61 -6.05 8.60
C GLU A 23 10.11 -5.87 8.31
N GLU A 24 9.28 -5.68 9.33
CA GLU A 24 7.86 -5.37 9.15
C GLU A 24 7.66 -4.02 8.44
N ASN A 25 8.41 -2.99 8.83
CA ASN A 25 8.38 -1.70 8.15
C ASN A 25 8.82 -1.80 6.68
N LEU A 26 9.82 -2.63 6.39
CA LEU A 26 10.26 -2.88 5.01
C LEU A 26 9.17 -3.61 4.19
N LYS A 27 8.50 -4.61 4.77
CA LYS A 27 7.38 -5.30 4.13
C LYS A 27 6.22 -4.35 3.83
N ILE A 28 5.87 -3.48 4.78
CA ILE A 28 4.85 -2.45 4.61
C ILE A 28 5.26 -1.48 3.49
N ARG A 29 6.52 -0.99 3.50
CA ARG A 29 7.03 -0.11 2.44
C ARG A 29 6.94 -0.76 1.06
N ASN A 30 7.37 -2.01 0.94
CA ASN A 30 7.29 -2.75 -0.32
C ASN A 30 5.83 -2.93 -0.77
N GLN A 31 4.91 -3.24 0.15
CA GLN A 31 3.48 -3.33 -0.17
C GLN A 31 2.91 -1.99 -0.67
N ILE A 32 3.32 -0.86 -0.09
CA ILE A 32 2.91 0.47 -0.56
C ILE A 32 3.43 0.74 -1.99
N LEU A 33 4.68 0.37 -2.28
CA LEU A 33 5.26 0.50 -3.63
C LEU A 33 4.57 -0.42 -4.66
N ASP A 34 4.20 -1.62 -4.23
CA ASP A 34 3.38 -2.55 -5.02
C ASP A 34 2.03 -1.93 -5.39
N PHE A 35 1.37 -1.24 -4.45
CA PHE A 35 0.15 -0.49 -4.74
C PHE A 35 0.38 0.62 -5.76
N ASP A 36 1.43 1.44 -5.61
CA ASP A 36 1.76 2.51 -6.58
C ASP A 36 1.96 1.94 -7.99
N THR A 37 2.68 0.82 -8.09
CA THR A 37 2.92 0.13 -9.37
C THR A 37 1.61 -0.39 -9.98
N LYS A 38 0.78 -1.08 -9.20
CA LYS A 38 -0.53 -1.58 -9.64
C LYS A 38 -1.47 -0.47 -10.11
N ILE A 39 -1.42 0.71 -9.47
CA ILE A 39 -2.19 1.88 -9.91
C ILE A 39 -1.77 2.29 -11.31
N GLU A 40 -0.46 2.39 -11.58
CA GLU A 40 0.04 2.78 -12.90
C GLU A 40 -0.22 1.70 -13.95
N GLU A 41 -0.10 0.41 -13.61
CA GLU A 41 -0.49 -0.70 -14.49
C GLU A 41 -1.98 -0.65 -14.86
N MET A 42 -2.86 -0.43 -13.87
CA MET A 42 -4.28 -0.22 -14.16
C MET A 42 -4.51 1.04 -14.98
N HIS A 43 -3.75 2.11 -14.76
CA HIS A 43 -3.87 3.32 -15.57
C HIS A 43 -3.62 3.05 -17.05
N LEU A 44 -2.58 2.27 -17.36
CA LEU A 44 -2.30 1.81 -18.71
C LEU A 44 -3.40 0.86 -19.22
N GLY A 45 -3.95 0.00 -18.35
CA GLY A 45 -5.08 -0.88 -18.67
C GLY A 45 -6.33 -0.10 -19.09
N PHE A 46 -6.72 0.92 -18.33
CA PHE A 46 -7.84 1.81 -18.68
C PHE A 46 -7.58 2.55 -19.98
N GLN A 47 -6.35 3.03 -20.18
CA GLN A 47 -5.99 3.72 -21.41
C GLN A 47 -6.11 2.79 -22.63
N LYS A 48 -5.71 1.51 -22.49
CA LYS A 48 -5.88 0.49 -23.55
C LYS A 48 -7.35 0.14 -23.76
N TYR A 49 -8.14 0.00 -22.70
CA TYR A 49 -9.57 -0.27 -22.76
C TYR A 49 -10.33 0.81 -23.54
N CYS A 50 -10.12 2.08 -23.20
CA CYS A 50 -10.77 3.20 -23.89
C CYS A 50 -10.28 3.39 -25.33
N LYS A 51 -9.11 2.85 -25.68
CA LYS A 51 -8.61 2.76 -27.07
C LYS A 51 -9.10 1.52 -27.83
N GLY A 52 -9.90 0.66 -27.19
CA GLY A 52 -10.37 -0.60 -27.77
C GLY A 52 -9.29 -1.68 -27.91
N LEU A 53 -8.09 -1.48 -27.34
CA LEU A 53 -6.97 -2.43 -27.38
C LEU A 53 -7.11 -3.56 -26.36
N GLN A 54 -7.95 -3.37 -25.34
CA GLN A 54 -8.18 -4.34 -24.27
C GLN A 54 -9.68 -4.57 -24.10
N SER A 55 -10.11 -5.83 -24.12
CA SER A 55 -11.54 -6.21 -24.11
C SER A 55 -12.18 -6.16 -22.72
N SER A 56 -11.38 -6.13 -21.65
CA SER A 56 -11.86 -6.18 -20.27
C SER A 56 -11.54 -4.89 -19.54
N MET A 57 -12.52 -4.37 -18.80
CA MET A 57 -12.34 -3.26 -17.87
C MET A 57 -11.45 -3.72 -16.69
N PRO A 58 -10.42 -2.94 -16.31
CA PRO A 58 -9.61 -3.26 -15.13
C PRO A 58 -10.44 -3.19 -13.84
N ASP A 59 -10.26 -4.16 -12.94
CA ASP A 59 -10.96 -4.22 -11.65
C ASP A 59 -10.30 -3.29 -10.62
N TRP A 60 -10.69 -2.01 -10.70
CA TRP A 60 -10.24 -0.98 -9.78
C TRP A 60 -10.90 -1.07 -8.39
N GLU A 61 -12.06 -1.72 -8.28
CA GLU A 61 -12.78 -1.90 -7.03
C GLU A 61 -12.01 -2.84 -6.09
N SER A 62 -11.42 -3.91 -6.63
CA SER A 62 -10.56 -4.81 -5.88
C SER A 62 -9.33 -4.09 -5.33
N LEU A 63 -8.70 -3.22 -6.12
CA LEU A 63 -7.54 -2.43 -5.67
C LEU A 63 -7.96 -1.41 -4.59
N GLU A 64 -9.10 -0.75 -4.74
CA GLU A 64 -9.64 0.17 -3.73
C GLU A 64 -9.91 -0.56 -2.41
N ARG A 65 -10.54 -1.74 -2.45
CA ARG A 65 -10.79 -2.54 -1.24
C ARG A 65 -9.48 -2.91 -0.56
N GLN A 66 -8.47 -3.35 -1.32
CA GLN A 66 -7.16 -3.68 -0.76
C GLN A 66 -6.51 -2.45 -0.11
N LEU A 67 -6.55 -1.28 -0.76
CA LEU A 67 -6.04 -0.02 -0.22
C LEU A 67 -6.76 0.41 1.05
N ILE A 68 -8.09 0.31 1.12
CA ILE A 68 -8.88 0.65 2.31
C ILE A 68 -8.55 -0.30 3.47
N VAL A 69 -8.49 -1.61 3.21
CA VAL A 69 -8.13 -2.61 4.22
C VAL A 69 -6.71 -2.35 4.72
N PHE A 70 -5.79 -2.01 3.83
CA PHE A 70 -4.42 -1.70 4.18
C PHE A 70 -4.30 -0.39 4.99
N SER A 71 -5.04 0.65 4.61
CA SER A 71 -5.11 1.93 5.34
C SER A 71 -5.68 1.81 6.75
N ARG A 72 -6.57 0.84 6.99
CA ARG A 72 -7.09 0.55 8.33
C ARG A 72 -6.09 -0.17 9.23
N ARG A 73 -4.99 -0.72 8.69
CA ARG A 73 -3.93 -1.29 9.53
C ARG A 73 -3.23 -0.15 10.27
N LYS A 74 -2.99 -0.33 11.57
CA LYS A 74 -2.22 0.63 12.37
C LYS A 74 -0.79 0.67 11.84
N LEU A 75 -0.47 1.70 11.05
CA LEU A 75 0.90 2.03 10.68
C LEU A 75 1.53 2.80 11.85
N ILE A 76 2.46 2.15 12.54
CA ILE A 76 3.21 2.76 13.66
C ILE A 76 4.18 3.82 13.11
N ASP A 77 4.69 3.60 11.90
CA ASP A 77 5.64 4.48 11.23
C ASP A 77 4.95 5.62 10.47
N LEU A 78 5.31 6.86 10.81
CA LEU A 78 4.76 8.09 10.23
C LEU A 78 5.17 8.27 8.76
N GLU A 79 6.36 7.84 8.37
CA GLU A 79 6.86 7.93 6.99
C GLU A 79 6.05 6.99 6.08
N LEU A 80 5.79 5.76 6.55
CA LEU A 80 4.95 4.79 5.84
C LEU A 80 3.50 5.28 5.72
N SER A 81 2.96 5.87 6.79
CA SER A 81 1.62 6.48 6.76
C SER A 81 1.53 7.59 5.72
N ARG A 82 2.52 8.49 5.67
CA ARG A 82 2.59 9.57 4.67
C ARG A 82 2.75 9.02 3.25
N HIS A 83 3.51 7.95 3.07
CA HIS A 83 3.66 7.30 1.77
C HIS A 83 2.33 6.71 1.30
N LEU A 84 1.64 5.99 2.19
CA LEU A 84 0.33 5.43 1.88
C LEU A 84 -0.68 6.53 1.53
N ASP A 85 -0.71 7.64 2.28
CA ASP A 85 -1.60 8.77 2.00
C ASP A 85 -1.36 9.36 0.60
N ARG A 86 -0.09 9.50 0.19
CA ARG A 86 0.27 9.91 -1.18
C ARG A 86 -0.24 8.94 -2.23
N VAL A 87 -0.12 7.63 -1.99
CA VAL A 87 -0.59 6.58 -2.91
C VAL A 87 -2.13 6.60 -3.00
N LEU A 88 -2.82 6.76 -1.86
CA LEU A 88 -4.28 6.91 -1.82
C LEU A 88 -4.73 8.16 -2.58
N TYR A 89 -4.06 9.29 -2.40
CA TYR A 89 -4.35 10.51 -3.12
C TYR A 89 -4.15 10.35 -4.63
N LYS A 90 -3.03 9.75 -5.05
CA LYS A 90 -2.79 9.40 -6.46
C LYS A 90 -3.90 8.49 -7.00
N PHE A 91 -4.28 7.44 -6.27
CA PHE A 91 -5.34 6.52 -6.67
C PHE A 91 -6.67 7.25 -6.86
N GLN A 92 -7.09 8.10 -5.91
CA GLN A 92 -8.33 8.86 -6.02
C GLN A 92 -8.33 9.79 -7.23
N ASN A 93 -7.21 10.45 -7.51
CA ASN A 93 -7.08 11.31 -8.69
C ASN A 93 -7.13 10.50 -10.00
N ARG A 94 -6.42 9.37 -10.07
CA ARG A 94 -6.44 8.46 -11.23
C ARG A 94 -7.81 7.82 -11.43
N LYS A 95 -8.49 7.42 -10.36
CA LYS A 95 -9.85 6.86 -10.38
C LYS A 95 -10.85 7.82 -11.01
N LYS A 96 -10.79 9.11 -10.67
CA LYS A 96 -11.64 10.13 -11.34
C LYS A 96 -11.41 10.16 -12.84
N ILE A 97 -10.14 10.09 -13.27
CA ILE A 97 -9.77 10.07 -14.69
C ILE A 97 -10.30 8.79 -15.36
N TRP A 98 -10.10 7.63 -14.75
CA TRP A 98 -10.58 6.35 -15.28
C TRP A 98 -12.09 6.31 -15.42
N LEU A 99 -12.83 6.72 -14.39
CA LEU A 99 -14.29 6.78 -14.43
C LEU A 99 -14.78 7.72 -15.52
N LYS A 100 -14.11 8.87 -15.71
CA LYS A 100 -14.42 9.78 -16.81
C LYS A 100 -14.18 9.11 -18.17
N TRP A 101 -13.05 8.46 -18.36
CA TRP A 101 -12.76 7.74 -19.60
C TRP A 101 -13.76 6.62 -19.90
N VAL A 102 -14.19 5.89 -18.87
CA VAL A 102 -15.24 4.87 -18.98
C VAL A 102 -16.57 5.52 -19.35
N GLN A 103 -16.97 6.61 -18.71
CA GLN A 103 -18.21 7.33 -19.05
C GLN A 103 -18.20 7.82 -20.51
N GLU A 104 -17.09 8.42 -20.96
CA GLU A 104 -16.90 8.86 -22.34
C GLU A 104 -16.92 7.68 -23.33
N PHE A 105 -16.30 6.56 -22.98
CA PHE A 105 -16.26 5.36 -23.82
C PHE A 105 -17.62 4.65 -23.92
N HIS A 106 -18.35 4.55 -22.82
CA HIS A 106 -19.68 3.94 -22.78
C HIS A 106 -20.79 4.88 -23.28
N GLY A 107 -20.48 6.13 -23.64
CA GLY A 107 -21.43 7.09 -24.18
C GLY A 107 -22.57 7.44 -23.21
N ILE A 108 -22.34 7.28 -21.91
CA ILE A 108 -23.32 7.64 -20.88
C ILE A 108 -23.25 9.17 -20.72
N SER A 109 -23.93 9.86 -21.64
CA SER A 109 -24.18 11.31 -21.58
C SER A 109 -25.43 11.62 -20.76
#